data_AF-A0A2H8THM1-F1
#
_entry.id   AF-A0A2H8THM1-F1
#
_cell.length_a   1.000
_cell.length_b   1.000
_cell.length_c   1.000
_cell.angle_alpha   90.00
_cell.angle_beta   90.00
_cell.angle_gamma   90.00
#
_symmetry.space_group_name_H-M   'P 1'
#
loop_
_entity.id
_entity.type
_entity.pdbx_description
1 polymer ?
#
loop_
_entity_poly.entity_id
_entity_poly.type
_entity_poly.pdbx_seq_one_letter_code
_entity_poly.pdbx_strand_id
1 'polypeptide(L)'
;IVDRMSSNVKHIILVMSGKGGVGKSTVSTQLALGLVTKGFRVGILDVDLCGPSIPYLLKLENQEVHQCEAGWVPVYTDESKSLGVLSIGFLTKSRNDSVVWRGPKKTAFIKQLLSDVFWEDVDYLIIDTPPGTSDEHITVMENIKYTIL
;
A
#
# COMPACT_ATOMS: atom_id res chain seq x y z
N ILE A 1 -18.49 -1.27 4.98
CA ILE A 1 -17.06 -1.09 5.35
C ILE A 1 -16.15 -1.95 4.47
N VAL A 2 -16.60 -3.13 4.00
CA VAL A 2 -15.82 -4.03 3.12
C VAL A 2 -15.83 -3.63 1.63
N ASP A 3 -16.76 -2.77 1.17
CA ASP A 3 -17.03 -2.52 -0.28
C ASP A 3 -16.14 -1.50 -1.03
N ARG A 4 -15.44 -0.57 -0.36
CA ARG A 4 -14.93 0.64 -1.04
C ARG A 4 -13.75 0.38 -1.97
N MET A 5 -12.86 -0.54 -1.60
CA MET A 5 -11.74 -0.93 -2.44
C MET A 5 -12.22 -1.73 -3.65
N SER A 6 -13.26 -2.53 -3.48
CA SER A 6 -13.77 -3.48 -4.47
C SER A 6 -14.59 -2.82 -5.58
N SER A 7 -15.21 -1.66 -5.33
CA SER A 7 -16.01 -0.98 -6.36
C SER A 7 -15.17 -0.19 -7.37
N ASN A 8 -14.00 0.31 -6.95
CA ASN A 8 -13.20 1.25 -7.73
C ASN A 8 -11.87 0.66 -8.23
N VAL A 9 -11.51 -0.55 -7.83
CA VAL A 9 -10.28 -1.25 -8.23
C VAL A 9 -10.63 -2.45 -9.10
N LYS A 10 -10.15 -2.49 -10.34
CA LYS A 10 -10.46 -3.59 -11.28
C LYS A 10 -9.65 -4.85 -11.00
N HIS A 11 -8.36 -4.70 -10.69
CA HIS A 11 -7.45 -5.81 -10.44
C HIS A 11 -6.58 -5.54 -9.23
N ILE A 12 -6.38 -6.56 -8.39
CA ILE A 12 -5.47 -6.49 -7.24
C ILE A 12 -4.32 -7.48 -7.46
N ILE A 13 -3.09 -7.00 -7.33
CA ILE A 13 -1.87 -7.80 -7.42
C ILE A 13 -1.19 -7.76 -6.06
N LEU A 14 -1.06 -8.93 -5.44
CA LEU A 14 -0.34 -9.07 -4.19
C LEU A 14 1.12 -9.44 -4.44
N VAL A 15 2.06 -8.66 -3.91
CA VAL A 15 3.49 -8.93 -4.03
C VAL A 15 4.03 -9.40 -2.68
N MET A 16 4.50 -10.65 -2.64
CA MET A 16 4.95 -11.32 -1.42
C MET A 16 6.41 -11.75 -1.51
N SER A 17 7.05 -11.94 -0.35
CA SER A 17 8.41 -12.49 -0.28
C SER A 17 8.63 -13.29 1.00
N GLY A 18 9.39 -14.38 0.93
CA GLY A 18 9.67 -15.23 2.09
C GLY A 18 10.77 -14.70 3.02
N LYS A 19 11.53 -13.66 2.62
CA LYS A 19 12.62 -13.06 3.40
C LYS A 19 12.73 -11.57 3.12
N GLY A 20 13.23 -10.81 4.09
CA GLY A 20 13.56 -9.40 3.90
C GLY A 20 14.75 -9.21 2.97
N GLY A 21 14.83 -8.05 2.31
CA GLY A 21 15.98 -7.66 1.48
C GLY A 21 16.06 -8.30 0.09
N VAL A 22 15.05 -9.06 -0.35
CA VAL A 22 15.04 -9.68 -1.70
C VAL A 22 14.66 -8.72 -2.83
N GLY A 23 14.39 -7.45 -2.52
CA GLY A 23 13.97 -6.45 -3.52
C GLY A 23 12.47 -6.44 -3.83
N LYS A 24 11.63 -7.01 -2.97
CA LYS A 24 10.16 -7.06 -3.11
C LYS A 24 9.56 -5.68 -3.47
N SER A 25 9.82 -4.65 -2.66
CA SER A 25 9.29 -3.30 -2.89
C SER A 25 9.80 -2.69 -4.20
N THR A 26 11.03 -2.99 -4.60
CA THR A 26 11.57 -2.59 -5.91
C THR A 26 10.78 -3.23 -7.04
N VAL A 27 10.48 -4.53 -6.95
CA VAL A 27 9.64 -5.24 -7.94
C VAL A 27 8.23 -4.64 -7.97
N SER A 28 7.62 -4.39 -6.81
CA SER A 28 6.30 -3.74 -6.69
C SER A 28 6.27 -2.38 -7.41
N THR A 29 7.26 -1.52 -7.15
CA THR A 29 7.38 -0.20 -7.79
C THR A 29 7.61 -0.29 -9.30
N GLN A 30 8.52 -1.17 -9.75
CA GLN A 30 8.79 -1.32 -11.19
C GLN A 30 7.59 -1.90 -11.95
N LEU A 31 6.85 -2.84 -11.35
CA LEU A 31 5.62 -3.35 -11.91
C LEU A 31 4.58 -2.23 -12.06
N ALA A 32 4.43 -1.37 -11.05
CA ALA A 32 3.53 -0.22 -11.11
C ALA A 32 3.88 0.72 -12.26
N LEU A 33 5.14 1.14 -12.32
CA LEU A 33 5.64 2.04 -13.37
C LEU A 33 5.47 1.42 -14.76
N GLY A 34 5.70 0.12 -14.91
CA GLY A 34 5.48 -0.61 -16.17
C GLY A 34 4.01 -0.69 -16.59
N LEU A 35 3.07 -0.69 -15.65
CA LEU A 35 1.63 -0.63 -15.95
C LEU A 35 1.20 0.81 -16.30
N VAL A 36 1.73 1.80 -15.59
CA VAL A 36 1.52 3.23 -15.90
C VAL A 36 2.01 3.56 -17.32
N THR A 37 3.18 3.06 -17.72
CA THR A 37 3.70 3.29 -19.09
C THR A 37 2.84 2.67 -20.19
N LYS A 38 2.01 1.68 -19.84
CA LYS A 38 1.00 1.09 -20.72
C LYS A 38 -0.33 1.85 -20.73
N GLY A 39 -0.44 2.94 -19.97
CA GLY A 39 -1.62 3.80 -19.92
C GLY A 39 -2.66 3.39 -18.87
N PHE A 40 -2.32 2.51 -17.94
CA PHE A 40 -3.22 2.13 -16.84
C PHE A 40 -3.13 3.11 -15.66
N ARG A 41 -4.26 3.30 -14.96
CA ARG A 41 -4.27 3.97 -13.64
C ARG A 41 -3.89 2.96 -12.57
N VAL A 42 -2.86 3.26 -11.80
CA VAL A 42 -2.25 2.30 -10.88
C VAL A 42 -2.24 2.84 -9.45
N GLY A 43 -2.61 1.99 -8.50
CA GLY A 43 -2.43 2.22 -7.08
C GLY A 43 -1.29 1.36 -6.54
N ILE A 44 -0.52 1.88 -5.58
CA ILE A 44 0.36 1.08 -4.73
C ILE A 44 -0.06 1.28 -3.28
N LEU A 45 -0.35 0.17 -2.60
CA LEU A 45 -0.55 0.12 -1.17
C LEU A 45 0.64 -0.60 -0.50
N ASP A 46 1.47 0.16 0.20
CA ASP A 46 2.63 -0.33 0.93
C ASP A 46 2.28 -0.49 2.42
N VAL A 47 2.15 -1.75 2.84
CA VAL A 47 1.85 -2.14 4.23
C VAL A 47 3.08 -2.70 4.94
N ASP A 48 4.27 -2.58 4.34
CA ASP A 48 5.53 -3.05 4.91
C ASP A 48 6.12 -2.02 5.87
N LEU A 49 6.06 -2.31 7.17
CA LEU A 49 6.65 -1.50 8.24
C LEU A 49 8.17 -1.64 8.34
N CYS A 50 8.76 -2.64 7.70
CA CYS A 50 10.14 -3.07 7.94
C CYS A 50 11.02 -2.86 6.70
N GLY A 51 11.24 -1.61 6.28
CA GLY A 51 12.24 -1.32 5.25
C GLY A 51 12.26 0.13 4.75
N PRO A 52 13.30 0.52 3.97
CA PRO A 52 13.22 1.73 3.14
C PRO A 52 12.06 1.57 2.16
N SER A 53 11.08 2.45 2.30
CA SER A 53 9.71 2.25 1.82
C SER A 53 9.53 2.66 0.35
N ILE A 54 8.41 2.28 -0.26
CA ILE A 54 8.02 2.72 -1.61
C ILE A 54 8.05 4.27 -1.76
N PRO A 55 7.64 5.07 -0.75
CA PRO A 55 7.88 6.51 -0.73
C PRO A 55 9.32 6.94 -1.05
N TYR A 56 10.33 6.23 -0.53
CA TYR A 56 11.74 6.52 -0.82
C TYR A 56 12.06 6.25 -2.29
N LEU A 57 11.64 5.10 -2.83
CA LEU A 57 11.89 4.71 -4.22
C LEU A 57 11.28 5.69 -5.23
N LEU A 58 10.15 6.28 -4.88
CA LEU A 58 9.42 7.25 -5.71
C LEU A 58 9.73 8.72 -5.37
N LYS A 59 10.68 8.98 -4.45
CA LYS A 59 11.04 10.33 -3.97
C LYS A 59 9.87 11.12 -3.37
N LEU A 60 8.95 10.43 -2.71
CA LEU A 60 7.76 10.97 -2.06
C LEU A 60 7.93 11.15 -0.53
N GLU A 61 9.12 10.96 0.03
CA GLU A 61 9.32 10.94 1.49
C GLU A 61 8.89 12.20 2.25
N ASN A 62 8.86 13.34 1.57
CA ASN A 62 8.45 14.62 2.15
C ASN A 62 6.98 14.95 1.89
N GLN A 63 6.22 14.02 1.30
CA GLN A 63 4.80 14.19 1.07
C GLN A 63 4.01 13.74 2.30
N GLU A 64 2.95 14.47 2.60
CA GLU A 64 2.01 14.13 3.66
C GLU A 64 0.76 13.49 3.05
N VAL A 65 0.25 12.46 3.73
CA VAL A 65 -1.05 11.88 3.37
C VAL A 65 -2.15 12.73 3.99
N HIS A 66 -3.16 13.03 3.20
CA HIS A 66 -4.36 13.72 3.65
C HIS A 66 -5.52 12.74 3.85
N GLN A 67 -6.42 13.07 4.77
CA GLN A 67 -7.66 12.35 4.99
C GLN A 67 -8.83 13.25 4.64
N CYS A 68 -9.80 12.73 3.89
CA CYS A 68 -11.07 13.38 3.59
C CYS A 68 -12.24 12.53 4.12
N GLU A 69 -13.48 12.98 3.93
CA GLU A 69 -14.68 12.22 4.34
C GLU A 69 -14.78 10.84 3.68
N ALA A 70 -14.15 10.67 2.50
CA ALA A 70 -14.15 9.41 1.76
C ALA A 70 -13.05 8.43 2.22
N GLY A 71 -12.04 8.90 2.97
CA GLY A 71 -10.93 8.08 3.45
C GLY A 71 -9.56 8.75 3.31
N TRP A 72 -8.51 7.95 3.39
CA TRP A 72 -7.15 8.35 3.09
C TRP A 72 -7.00 8.60 1.59
N VAL A 73 -6.48 9.76 1.23
CA VAL A 73 -6.20 10.14 -0.16
C VAL A 73 -4.78 9.70 -0.50
N PRO A 74 -4.57 8.87 -1.54
CA PRO A 74 -3.24 8.50 -1.99
C PRO A 74 -2.39 9.72 -2.38
N VAL A 75 -1.09 9.64 -2.14
CA VAL A 75 -0.11 10.59 -2.67
C VAL A 75 0.14 10.25 -4.12
N TYR A 76 -0.15 11.18 -5.03
CA TYR A 76 0.08 10.99 -6.46
C TYR A 76 1.47 11.45 -6.88
N THR A 77 2.08 10.75 -7.84
CA THR A 77 3.43 11.10 -8.33
C THR A 77 3.46 12.32 -9.24
N ASP A 78 2.33 12.68 -9.85
CA ASP A 78 2.19 13.78 -10.79
C ASP A 78 0.71 14.24 -10.89
N GLU A 79 0.48 15.32 -11.63
CA GLU A 79 -0.84 15.92 -11.84
C GLU A 79 -1.80 15.04 -12.65
N SER A 80 -1.28 14.11 -13.46
CA SER A 80 -2.11 13.18 -14.24
C SER A 80 -2.78 12.13 -13.35
N LYS A 81 -2.35 12.02 -12.08
CA LYS A 81 -2.82 11.03 -11.11
C LYS A 81 -2.74 9.59 -11.64
N SER A 82 -1.77 9.32 -12.51
CA SER A 82 -1.59 7.99 -13.12
C SER A 82 -1.12 6.94 -12.12
N LEU A 83 -0.37 7.36 -11.09
CA LEU A 83 0.14 6.52 -10.01
C LEU A 83 -0.17 7.14 -8.65
N GLY A 84 -1.05 6.50 -7.89
CA GLY A 84 -1.35 6.83 -6.50
C GLY A 84 -0.64 5.89 -5.54
N VAL A 85 -0.07 6.43 -4.47
CA VAL A 85 0.70 5.68 -3.47
C VAL A 85 0.14 5.95 -2.10
N LEU A 86 -0.14 4.90 -1.34
CA LEU A 86 -0.32 4.98 0.09
C LEU A 86 0.66 4.03 0.77
N SER A 87 1.40 4.54 1.75
CA SER A 87 2.37 3.77 2.52
C SER A 87 2.22 4.09 3.99
N ILE A 88 2.39 3.07 4.82
CA ILE A 88 2.57 3.25 6.26
C ILE A 88 3.75 4.19 6.58
N GLY A 89 4.76 4.25 5.70
CA GLY A 89 5.90 5.15 5.83
C GLY A 89 5.54 6.63 5.82
N PHE A 90 4.42 7.02 5.19
CA PHE A 90 3.93 8.41 5.26
C PHE A 90 3.31 8.75 6.63
N LEU A 91 2.82 7.74 7.34
CA LEU A 91 2.05 7.90 8.59
C LEU A 91 2.95 7.82 9.82
N THR A 92 4.20 7.38 9.65
CA THR A 92 5.24 7.37 10.69
C THR A 92 6.10 8.64 10.61
N LYS A 93 5.98 9.54 11.58
CA LYS A 93 6.63 10.87 11.59
C LYS A 93 8.18 10.84 11.61
N SER A 94 8.81 9.71 11.85
CA SER A 94 10.27 9.57 11.84
C SER A 94 10.69 8.14 11.55
N ARG A 95 11.67 7.94 10.66
CA ARG A 95 12.34 6.64 10.45
C ARG A 95 13.01 6.10 11.73
N ASN A 96 13.33 6.98 12.69
CA ASN A 96 13.90 6.64 14.00
C ASN A 96 12.85 6.38 15.08
N ASP A 97 11.60 6.76 14.84
CA ASP A 97 10.49 6.30 15.65
C ASP A 97 10.15 4.90 15.13
N SER A 98 10.99 3.92 15.46
CA SER A 98 10.62 2.52 15.41
C SER A 98 9.51 2.33 16.44
N VAL A 99 8.30 2.81 16.13
CA VAL A 99 7.13 2.59 16.93
C VAL A 99 6.95 1.08 16.89
N VAL A 100 7.20 0.41 18.01
CA VAL A 100 6.94 -1.02 18.12
C VAL A 100 5.42 -1.16 18.22
N TRP A 101 4.75 -1.17 17.07
CA TRP A 101 3.33 -1.47 16.98
C TRP A 101 3.16 -2.93 17.38
N ARG A 102 2.68 -3.19 18.61
CA ARG A 102 2.38 -4.55 19.07
C ARG A 102 1.33 -5.20 18.16
N GLY A 103 1.45 -6.51 17.93
CA GLY A 103 0.68 -7.31 16.95
C GLY A 103 -0.76 -6.85 16.71
N PRO A 104 -1.65 -6.78 17.73
CA PRO A 104 -3.04 -6.39 17.54
C PRO A 104 -3.25 -4.98 16.96
N LYS A 105 -2.42 -4.01 17.36
CA LYS A 105 -2.50 -2.63 16.85
C LYS A 105 -2.00 -2.55 15.41
N LYS A 106 -0.91 -3.25 15.09
CA LYS A 106 -0.38 -3.34 13.72
C LYS A 106 -1.40 -3.98 12.78
N THR A 107 -1.99 -5.10 13.19
CA THR A 107 -3.05 -5.79 12.45
C THR A 107 -4.26 -4.89 12.22
N ALA A 108 -4.78 -4.21 13.26
CA ALA A 108 -5.92 -3.30 13.11
C ALA A 108 -5.61 -2.14 12.14
N PHE A 109 -4.39 -1.63 12.16
CA PHE A 109 -3.97 -0.55 11.28
C PHE A 109 -3.82 -1.00 9.81
N ILE A 110 -3.25 -2.17 9.58
CA ILE A 110 -3.21 -2.78 8.23
C ILE A 110 -4.64 -2.98 7.69
N LYS A 111 -5.57 -3.45 8.54
CA LYS A 111 -6.99 -3.56 8.15
C LYS A 111 -7.58 -2.22 7.74
N GLN A 112 -7.31 -1.17 8.52
CA GLN A 112 -7.76 0.18 8.20
C GLN A 112 -7.17 0.70 6.89
N LEU A 113 -5.89 0.45 6.61
CA LEU A 113 -5.25 0.79 5.34
C LEU A 113 -5.79 -0.02 4.16
N LEU A 114 -6.36 -1.20 4.38
CA LEU A 114 -7.03 -1.96 3.32
C LEU A 114 -8.47 -1.49 3.07
N SER A 115 -9.15 -0.93 4.08
CA SER A 115 -10.57 -0.54 3.97
C SER A 115 -10.82 0.93 3.69
N ASP A 116 -9.97 1.82 4.22
CA ASP A 116 -10.28 3.25 4.34
C ASP A 116 -9.52 4.10 3.33
N VAL A 117 -8.97 3.52 2.27
CA VAL A 117 -8.26 4.25 1.23
C VAL A 117 -9.21 4.58 0.10
N PHE A 118 -9.26 5.85 -0.26
CA PHE A 118 -10.08 6.32 -1.35
C PHE A 118 -9.34 6.20 -2.68
N TRP A 119 -9.51 5.06 -3.35
CA TRP A 119 -9.00 4.82 -4.69
C TRP A 119 -9.94 5.42 -5.74
N GLU A 120 -9.43 6.34 -6.57
CA GLU A 120 -10.14 6.96 -7.71
C GLU A 120 -9.92 6.12 -8.97
N ASP A 121 -10.86 5.23 -9.31
CA ASP A 121 -10.87 4.38 -10.52
C ASP A 121 -9.50 3.80 -10.92
N VAL A 122 -9.06 2.79 -10.19
CA VAL A 122 -7.76 2.15 -10.36
C VAL A 122 -7.91 0.89 -11.21
N ASP A 123 -7.13 0.78 -12.29
CA ASP A 123 -7.10 -0.43 -13.10
C ASP A 123 -6.34 -1.56 -12.39
N TYR A 124 -5.22 -1.23 -11.73
CA TYR A 124 -4.39 -2.17 -10.98
C TYR A 124 -3.97 -1.60 -9.64
N LEU A 125 -4.30 -2.30 -8.55
CA LEU A 125 -3.79 -2.01 -7.23
C LEU A 125 -2.75 -3.04 -6.83
N ILE A 126 -1.52 -2.59 -6.63
CA ILE A 126 -0.40 -3.41 -6.20
C ILE A 126 -0.28 -3.28 -4.68
N ILE A 127 -0.33 -4.39 -3.96
CA ILE A 127 -0.18 -4.42 -2.51
C ILE A 127 1.20 -5.00 -2.19
N ASP A 128 2.07 -4.17 -1.63
CA ASP A 128 3.41 -4.57 -1.15
C ASP A 128 3.30 -5.02 0.31
N THR A 129 3.38 -6.33 0.54
CA THR A 129 3.21 -6.92 1.88
C THR A 129 4.51 -6.85 2.69
N PRO A 130 4.51 -7.04 4.02
CA PRO A 130 5.75 -7.30 4.76
C PRO A 130 6.53 -8.51 4.22
N PRO A 131 7.79 -8.76 4.63
CA PRO A 131 8.54 -9.98 4.29
C PRO A 131 8.29 -11.13 5.29
N GLY A 132 8.44 -12.39 4.86
CA GLY A 132 8.32 -13.57 5.72
C GLY A 132 6.99 -14.33 5.60
N THR A 133 6.64 -15.06 6.66
CA THR A 133 5.33 -15.73 6.85
C THR A 133 4.76 -15.39 8.23
N SER A 134 5.10 -14.21 8.75
CA SER A 134 4.66 -13.74 10.06
C SER A 134 3.14 -13.53 10.10
N ASP A 135 2.57 -13.36 11.29
CA ASP A 135 1.13 -13.08 11.50
C ASP A 135 0.62 -11.89 10.66
N GLU A 136 1.51 -11.00 10.25
CA GLU A 136 1.26 -9.84 9.39
C GLU A 136 0.87 -10.28 7.97
N HIS A 137 1.51 -11.32 7.44
CA HIS A 137 1.17 -11.90 6.13
C HIS A 137 -0.19 -12.57 6.16
N ILE A 138 -0.43 -13.37 7.21
CA ILE A 138 -1.71 -14.05 7.40
C ILE A 138 -2.82 -13.01 7.52
N THR A 139 -2.59 -11.94 8.30
CA THR A 139 -3.51 -10.82 8.42
C THR A 139 -3.80 -10.20 7.04
N VAL A 140 -2.79 -9.83 6.25
CA VAL A 140 -3.02 -9.23 4.93
C VAL A 140 -3.82 -10.16 4.03
N MET A 141 -3.46 -11.44 3.98
CA MET A 141 -4.14 -12.46 3.18
C MET A 141 -5.60 -12.68 3.59
N GLU A 142 -5.87 -12.78 4.89
CA GLU A 142 -7.24 -12.93 5.41
C GLU A 142 -8.09 -11.73 5.04
N ASN A 143 -7.60 -10.51 5.23
CA ASN A 143 -8.39 -9.30 4.99
C ASN A 143 -8.60 -9.03 3.50
N ILE A 144 -7.59 -9.26 2.66
CA ILE A 144 -7.76 -9.19 1.20
C ILE A 144 -8.81 -10.20 0.73
N LYS A 145 -8.85 -11.42 1.29
CA LYS A 145 -9.86 -12.41 0.94
C LYS A 145 -11.28 -11.93 1.26
N TYR A 146 -11.47 -11.21 2.36
CA TYR A 146 -12.77 -10.62 2.69
C TYR A 146 -13.11 -9.39 1.86
N THR A 147 -12.13 -8.66 1.35
CA THR A 147 -12.35 -7.49 0.48
C THR A 147 -12.66 -7.88 -0.97
N ILE A 148 -12.11 -8.99 -1.47
CA ILE A 148 -12.27 -9.42 -2.87
C ILE A 148 -13.52 -10.31 -3.09
N LEU A 149 -14.12 -10.86 -2.03
CA LEU A 149 -15.35 -11.67 -2.06
C LEU A 149 -16.59 -10.84 -1.74
#